data_AF-K1T381-F1
#
_entry.id   AF-K1T381-F1
#
_cell.length_a   1.000
_cell.length_b   1.000
_cell.length_c   1.000
_cell.angle_alpha   90.00
_cell.angle_beta   90.00
_cell.angle_gamma   90.00
#
_symmetry.space_group_name_H-M   'P 1'
#
loop_
_entity.id
_entity.type
_entity.pdbx_description
1 polymer ?
#
loop_
_entity_poly.entity_id
_entity_poly.type
_entity_poly.pdbx_seq_one_letter_code
_entity_poly.pdbx_strand_id
1 'polypeptide(L)'
;NITYKDGDVVKASTRYVASGDLNGDGIIDSNDEWEYSAAIDYTTDNITAPIENKGCLMLFDEILDVDMDEMIYAYYGGMLGKATKHLPLVGHYTYNGEDSVSDMYFTWTLNSDSYPTELVVKDQWDEYRCTFTW
;
A
#
# COMPACT_ATOMS: atom_id res chain seq x y z
N ASN A 1 -2.92 7.82 -7.09
CA ASN A 1 -1.67 8.60 -7.09
C ASN A 1 -0.67 7.92 -6.15
N ILE A 2 0.57 7.73 -6.58
CA ILE A 2 1.64 7.15 -5.73
C ILE A 2 2.75 8.19 -5.60
N THR A 3 3.12 8.51 -4.36
CA THR A 3 4.19 9.45 -4.04
C THR A 3 5.40 8.71 -3.50
N TYR A 4 6.56 9.01 -4.08
CA TYR A 4 7.84 8.44 -3.69
C TYR A 4 8.70 9.46 -2.94
N LYS A 5 9.50 8.97 -1.99
CA LYS A 5 10.58 9.70 -1.34
C LYS A 5 11.78 8.77 -1.19
N ASP A 6 12.96 9.20 -1.65
CA ASP A 6 14.22 8.47 -1.52
C ASP A 6 14.21 7.01 -2.04
N GLY A 7 13.30 6.71 -2.97
CA GLY A 7 13.12 5.37 -3.57
C GLY A 7 11.99 4.55 -2.95
N ASP A 8 11.35 5.04 -1.89
CA ASP A 8 10.25 4.36 -1.19
C ASP A 8 8.92 5.02 -1.49
N VAL A 9 7.84 4.23 -1.57
CA VAL A 9 6.48 4.76 -1.60
C VAL A 9 6.13 5.22 -0.20
N VAL A 10 5.84 6.52 -0.02
CA VAL A 10 5.46 7.07 1.30
C VAL A 10 3.97 7.37 1.39
N LYS A 11 3.31 7.49 0.23
CA LYS A 11 1.86 7.67 0.16
C LYS A 11 1.29 7.04 -1.11
N ALA A 12 0.17 6.37 -0.98
CA ALA A 12 -0.71 6.01 -2.08
C ALA A 12 -2.10 6.61 -1.83
N SER A 13 -2.81 6.99 -2.89
CA SER A 13 -4.23 7.32 -2.78
C SER A 13 -5.00 6.95 -4.03
N THR A 14 -6.25 6.56 -3.87
CA THR A 14 -7.16 6.24 -4.96
C THR A 14 -8.41 7.07 -4.79
N ARG A 15 -8.89 7.64 -5.90
CA ARG A 15 -10.03 8.56 -5.90
C ARG A 15 -11.10 8.06 -6.84
N TYR A 16 -12.35 8.16 -6.40
CA TYR A 16 -13.51 7.74 -7.16
C TYR A 16 -14.61 8.80 -7.05
N VAL A 17 -15.22 9.14 -8.18
CA VAL A 17 -16.44 9.96 -8.19
C VAL A 17 -17.56 9.13 -7.57
N ALA A 18 -18.17 9.68 -6.52
CA ALA A 18 -19.28 9.08 -5.80
C ALA A 18 -20.50 8.97 -6.70
N SER A 19 -21.36 8.00 -6.40
CA SER A 19 -22.66 7.86 -7.06
C SER A 19 -23.72 8.84 -6.55
N GLY A 20 -23.38 9.71 -5.60
CA GLY A 20 -24.28 10.67 -4.98
C GLY A 20 -23.64 12.03 -4.81
N ASP A 21 -24.48 13.05 -4.67
CA ASP A 21 -24.12 14.43 -4.40
C ASP A 21 -23.67 14.56 -2.93
N LEU A 22 -22.36 14.54 -2.72
CA LEU A 22 -21.73 14.62 -1.40
C LEU A 22 -21.67 16.05 -0.89
N ASN A 23 -21.59 17.03 -1.79
CA ASN A 23 -21.40 18.44 -1.43
C ASN A 23 -22.72 19.22 -1.29
N GLY A 24 -23.84 18.68 -1.79
CA GLY A 24 -25.20 19.21 -1.71
C GLY A 24 -25.57 20.26 -2.75
N ASP A 25 -24.84 20.36 -3.87
CA ASP A 25 -25.07 21.36 -4.92
C ASP A 25 -26.06 20.90 -6.02
N GLY A 26 -26.50 19.64 -5.97
CA GLY A 26 -27.44 19.03 -6.90
C GLY A 26 -26.80 18.54 -8.20
N ILE A 27 -25.48 18.52 -8.32
CA ILE A 27 -24.72 18.09 -9.50
C ILE A 27 -23.73 17.02 -9.06
N ILE A 28 -23.83 15.81 -9.63
CA ILE A 28 -22.82 14.78 -9.41
C ILE A 28 -21.60 15.11 -10.26
N ASP A 29 -20.52 15.60 -9.65
CA ASP A 29 -19.29 15.97 -10.33
C ASP A 29 -18.01 15.59 -9.56
N SER A 30 -16.84 16.08 -10.01
CA SER A 30 -15.55 15.79 -9.38
C SER A 30 -15.35 16.41 -7.99
N ASN A 31 -16.30 17.21 -7.51
CA ASN A 31 -16.34 17.66 -6.12
C ASN A 31 -17.01 16.63 -5.20
N ASP A 32 -17.62 15.57 -5.77
CA ASP A 32 -18.19 14.43 -5.05
C ASP A 32 -17.23 13.24 -5.10
N GLU A 33 -16.03 13.38 -4.53
CA GLU A 33 -15.00 12.32 -4.57
C GLU A 33 -14.81 11.62 -3.22
N TRP A 34 -14.78 10.29 -3.24
CA TRP A 34 -14.17 9.50 -2.19
C TRP A 34 -12.67 9.38 -2.46
N GLU A 35 -11.86 9.62 -1.43
CA GLU A 35 -10.43 9.34 -1.44
C GLU A 35 -10.11 8.29 -0.39
N TYR A 36 -9.45 7.23 -0.83
CA TYR A 36 -8.76 6.28 0.02
C TYR A 36 -7.28 6.63 -0.01
N SER A 37 -6.63 6.66 1.15
CA SER A 37 -5.20 6.95 1.19
C SER A 37 -4.46 6.09 2.20
N ALA A 38 -3.25 5.70 1.83
CA ALA A 38 -2.33 4.94 2.66
C ALA A 38 -1.05 5.75 2.85
N ALA A 39 -0.60 5.93 4.09
CA ALA A 39 0.76 6.36 4.41
C ALA A 39 1.58 5.13 4.83
N ILE A 40 2.82 5.01 4.35
CA ILE A 40 3.63 3.81 4.52
C ILE A 40 4.91 4.11 5.29
N ASP A 41 5.13 3.37 6.37
CA ASP A 41 6.32 3.44 7.20
C ASP A 41 7.24 2.23 6.97
N TYR A 42 8.55 2.52 6.99
CA TYR A 42 9.63 1.53 6.73
C TYR A 42 10.49 1.27 7.97
N THR A 43 10.12 1.87 9.09
CA THR A 43 10.75 1.70 10.41
C THR A 43 9.68 1.64 11.48
N THR A 44 9.99 1.03 12.60
CA THR A 44 9.18 1.03 13.82
C THR A 44 10.07 1.30 15.03
N ASP A 45 9.48 1.42 16.22
CA ASP A 45 10.26 1.52 17.47
C ASP A 45 11.24 0.34 17.67
N ASN A 46 10.89 -0.85 17.14
CA ASN A 46 11.72 -2.04 17.23
C ASN A 46 12.65 -2.24 16.02
N ILE A 47 12.30 -1.67 14.87
CA ILE A 47 13.06 -1.78 13.61
C ILE A 47 13.44 -0.37 13.16
N THR A 48 14.58 0.11 13.65
CA THR A 48 15.01 1.51 13.44
C THR A 48 15.82 1.71 12.15
N ALA A 49 16.24 0.62 11.50
CA ALA A 49 16.88 0.64 10.20
C ALA A 49 15.97 -0.04 9.16
N PRO A 50 15.64 0.62 8.03
CA PRO A 50 14.84 0.02 6.98
C PRO A 50 15.45 -1.27 6.43
N ILE A 51 14.61 -2.23 6.05
CA ILE A 51 15.03 -3.51 5.48
C ILE A 51 15.09 -3.37 3.95
N GLU A 52 16.22 -3.69 3.33
CA GLU A 52 16.37 -3.63 1.87
C GLU A 52 15.42 -4.59 1.15
N ASN A 53 14.69 -4.10 0.13
CA ASN A 53 13.81 -4.90 -0.69
C ASN A 53 14.57 -5.59 -1.84
N LYS A 54 15.40 -6.58 -1.50
CA LYS A 54 16.17 -7.35 -2.50
C LYS A 54 15.31 -8.16 -3.47
N GLY A 55 14.09 -8.50 -3.07
CA GLY A 55 13.12 -9.21 -3.91
C GLY A 55 12.41 -8.32 -4.93
N CYS A 56 12.64 -7.00 -4.92
CA CYS A 56 11.91 -6.04 -5.76
C CYS A 56 10.38 -6.20 -5.63
N LEU A 57 9.89 -6.57 -4.44
CA LEU A 57 8.49 -6.81 -4.18
C LEU A 57 7.71 -5.48 -4.08
N MET A 58 6.54 -5.45 -4.71
CA MET A 58 5.59 -4.36 -4.59
C MET A 58 4.18 -4.94 -4.73
N LEU A 59 3.56 -5.24 -3.60
CA LEU A 59 2.21 -5.78 -3.53
C LEU A 59 1.24 -4.60 -3.50
N PHE A 60 0.64 -4.29 -4.65
CA PHE A 60 -0.18 -3.08 -4.81
C PHE A 60 -1.51 -3.15 -4.07
N ASP A 61 -2.17 -4.30 -4.12
CA ASP A 61 -3.44 -4.52 -3.43
C ASP A 61 -3.18 -4.61 -1.92
N GLU A 62 -2.31 -5.54 -1.52
CA GLU A 62 -2.06 -5.88 -0.12
C GLU A 62 -1.38 -4.80 0.71
N ILE A 63 -0.62 -3.89 0.09
CA ILE A 63 0.15 -2.86 0.79
C ILE A 63 -0.29 -1.45 0.40
N LEU A 64 -0.65 -1.20 -0.85
CA LEU A 64 -0.92 0.17 -1.31
C LEU A 64 -2.41 0.48 -1.45
N ASP A 65 -3.30 -0.49 -1.21
CA ASP A 65 -4.75 -0.35 -1.42
C ASP A 65 -5.06 0.14 -2.84
N VAL A 66 -4.31 -0.40 -3.80
CA VAL A 66 -4.48 -0.16 -5.24
C VAL A 66 -4.97 -1.45 -5.86
N ASP A 67 -6.26 -1.45 -6.23
CA ASP A 67 -6.87 -2.55 -6.97
C ASP A 67 -6.18 -2.72 -8.34
N MET A 68 -5.76 -3.94 -8.61
CA MET A 68 -4.84 -4.31 -9.68
C MET A 68 -5.42 -5.35 -10.63
N ASP A 69 -6.68 -5.74 -10.47
CA ASP A 69 -7.31 -6.86 -11.17
C ASP A 69 -7.12 -6.80 -12.70
N GLU A 70 -7.19 -5.62 -13.32
CA GLU A 70 -6.92 -5.48 -14.77
C GLU A 70 -5.51 -5.01 -15.14
N MET A 71 -4.65 -4.69 -14.17
CA MET A 71 -3.36 -4.03 -14.40
C MET A 71 -2.15 -4.99 -14.36
N ILE A 72 -2.37 -6.30 -14.19
CA ILE A 72 -1.31 -7.31 -14.09
C ILE A 72 -0.32 -7.30 -15.27
N TYR A 73 -0.78 -7.04 -16.50
CA TYR A 73 0.11 -6.93 -17.66
C TYR A 73 0.94 -5.64 -17.67
N ALA A 74 0.40 -4.56 -17.11
CA ALA A 74 1.14 -3.32 -16.95
C ALA A 74 2.24 -3.47 -15.89
N TYR A 75 2.01 -4.27 -14.85
CA TYR A 75 3.02 -4.62 -13.85
C TYR A 75 4.20 -5.36 -14.50
N TYR A 76 3.94 -6.45 -15.23
CA TYR A 76 4.99 -7.19 -15.93
C TYR A 76 5.67 -6.39 -17.04
N GLY A 77 4.97 -5.42 -17.65
CA GLY A 77 5.54 -4.47 -18.59
C GLY A 77 6.42 -3.39 -17.96
N GLY A 78 6.55 -3.34 -16.63
CA GLY A 78 7.30 -2.30 -15.91
C GLY A 78 6.64 -0.93 -15.98
N MET A 79 5.34 -0.87 -16.29
CA MET A 79 4.61 0.38 -16.51
C MET A 79 4.02 0.97 -15.23
N LEU A 80 4.12 0.27 -14.09
CA LEU A 80 3.53 0.66 -12.80
C LEU A 80 4.52 1.28 -11.82
N GLY A 81 5.70 1.66 -12.32
CA GLY A 81 6.75 2.26 -11.51
C GLY A 81 7.77 1.24 -11.02
N LYS A 82 8.55 1.66 -10.03
CA LYS A 82 9.61 0.84 -9.43
C LYS A 82 9.16 0.37 -8.07
N ALA A 83 9.50 -0.86 -7.72
CA ALA A 83 9.32 -1.36 -6.38
C ALA A 83 9.97 -0.41 -5.36
N THR A 84 9.34 -0.31 -4.19
CA THR A 84 9.89 0.42 -3.06
C THR A 84 11.28 -0.12 -2.71
N LYS A 85 12.22 0.76 -2.37
CA LYS A 85 13.62 0.41 -2.10
C LYS A 85 13.75 -0.43 -0.83
N HIS A 86 12.88 -0.20 0.15
CA HIS A 86 12.82 -0.94 1.40
C HIS A 86 11.49 -1.68 1.57
N LEU A 87 11.47 -2.70 2.42
CA LEU A 87 10.25 -3.45 2.73
C LEU A 87 9.34 -2.62 3.68
N PRO A 88 8.07 -2.38 3.33
CA PRO A 88 7.09 -1.71 4.20
C PRO A 88 6.91 -2.43 5.52
N LEU A 89 6.70 -1.71 6.62
CA LEU A 89 6.48 -2.29 7.96
C LEU A 89 5.10 -1.94 8.53
N VAL A 90 4.58 -0.74 8.23
CA VAL A 90 3.24 -0.31 8.66
C VAL A 90 2.57 0.47 7.54
N GLY A 91 1.30 0.20 7.32
CA GLY A 91 0.41 1.01 6.47
C GLY A 91 -0.65 1.67 7.33
N HIS A 92 -0.86 2.97 7.14
CA HIS A 92 -1.87 3.79 7.82
C HIS A 92 -2.94 4.19 6.81
N TYR A 93 -4.10 3.54 6.87
CA TYR A 93 -5.17 3.67 5.89
C TYR A 93 -6.26 4.60 6.41
N THR A 94 -6.63 5.57 5.58
CA THR A 94 -7.70 6.52 5.83
C THR A 94 -8.74 6.41 4.73
N TYR A 95 -9.99 6.33 5.13
CA TYR A 95 -11.14 6.29 4.23
C TYR A 95 -11.90 7.61 4.38
N ASN A 96 -12.10 8.36 3.31
CA ASN A 96 -12.88 9.61 3.37
C ASN A 96 -14.22 9.32 4.05
N GLY A 97 -14.65 10.23 4.95
CA GLY A 97 -15.86 10.07 5.76
C GLY A 97 -15.66 9.37 7.11
N GLU A 98 -14.46 8.85 7.38
CA GLU A 98 -14.08 8.29 8.67
C GLU A 98 -12.94 9.09 9.30
N ASP A 99 -13.09 9.44 10.59
CA ASP A 99 -12.01 10.02 11.40
C ASP A 99 -11.00 8.95 11.86
N SER A 100 -11.27 7.67 11.60
CA SER A 100 -10.43 6.54 11.97
C SER A 100 -9.32 6.27 10.97
N VAL A 101 -8.13 5.97 11.51
CA VAL A 101 -7.03 5.36 10.79
C VAL A 101 -7.04 3.87 11.09
N SER A 102 -7.00 3.03 10.06
CA SER A 102 -6.75 1.59 10.20
C SER A 102 -5.27 1.32 9.98
N ASP A 103 -4.62 0.65 10.94
CA ASP A 103 -3.23 0.24 10.80
C ASP A 103 -3.14 -1.21 10.33
N MET A 104 -2.34 -1.46 9.29
CA MET A 104 -1.89 -2.81 8.93
C MET A 104 -0.40 -2.95 9.18
N TYR A 105 -0.01 -4.07 9.80
CA TYR A 105 1.37 -4.39 10.13
C TYR A 105 1.91 -5.43 9.18
N PHE A 106 3.10 -5.17 8.63
CA PHE A 106 3.79 -6.01 7.67
C PHE A 106 5.03 -6.63 8.33
N THR A 107 4.99 -7.94 8.55
CA THR A 107 6.12 -8.68 9.12
C THR A 107 6.76 -9.54 8.05
N TRP A 108 8.07 -9.37 7.86
CA TRP A 108 8.82 -10.05 6.82
C TRP A 108 9.74 -11.13 7.39
N THR A 109 9.68 -12.32 6.81
CA THR A 109 10.68 -13.37 7.01
C THR A 109 11.67 -13.34 5.85
N LEU A 110 12.97 -13.35 6.16
CA LEU A 110 14.04 -13.33 5.16
C LEU A 110 14.82 -14.66 5.16
N ASN A 111 15.34 -15.06 4.00
CA ASN A 111 16.31 -16.16 3.90
C ASN A 111 17.75 -15.70 4.25
N SER A 112 18.71 -16.63 4.18
CA SER A 112 20.13 -16.36 4.48
C SER A 112 20.76 -15.30 3.57
N ASP A 113 20.24 -15.11 2.35
CA ASP A 113 20.71 -14.11 1.38
C ASP A 113 19.98 -12.76 1.51
N SER A 114 19.11 -12.65 2.53
CA SER A 114 18.25 -11.49 2.82
C SER A 114 17.14 -11.23 1.78
N TYR A 115 16.74 -12.24 1.01
CA TYR A 115 15.53 -12.16 0.19
C TYR A 115 14.28 -12.46 1.04
N PRO A 116 13.17 -11.73 0.85
CA PRO A 116 11.93 -11.97 1.57
C PRO A 116 11.28 -13.30 1.14
N THR A 117 11.03 -14.21 2.07
CA THR A 117 10.38 -15.51 1.78
C THR A 117 8.94 -15.58 2.27
N GLU A 118 8.56 -14.73 3.21
CA GLU A 118 7.19 -14.62 3.70
C GLU A 118 6.88 -13.16 4.06
N LEU A 119 5.67 -12.72 3.74
CA LEU A 119 5.01 -11.56 4.31
C LEU A 119 3.83 -12.05 5.14
N VAL A 120 3.75 -11.59 6.39
CA VAL A 120 2.53 -11.67 7.21
C VAL A 120 1.94 -10.27 7.27
N VAL A 121 0.69 -10.15 6.86
CA VAL A 121 -0.08 -8.92 6.95
C VAL A 121 -1.14 -9.10 8.03
N LYS A 122 -1.24 -8.14 8.93
CA LYS A 122 -2.11 -8.23 10.09
C LYS A 122 -2.74 -6.89 10.45
N ASP A 123 -4.03 -6.90 10.75
CA ASP A 123 -4.73 -5.82 11.44
C ASP A 123 -5.31 -6.34 12.78
N GLN A 124 -6.28 -5.62 13.36
CA GLN A 124 -6.92 -6.01 14.62
C GLN A 124 -7.93 -7.18 14.49
N TRP A 125 -8.33 -7.56 13.28
CA TRP A 125 -9.35 -8.55 12.99
C TRP A 125 -8.80 -9.78 12.27
N ASP A 126 -7.92 -9.57 11.30
CA ASP A 126 -7.50 -10.53 10.32
C ASP A 126 -5.96 -10.63 10.22
N GLU A 127 -5.51 -11.80 9.77
CA GLU A 127 -4.12 -12.08 9.44
C GLU A 127 -4.08 -12.94 8.18
N TYR A 128 -3.27 -12.54 7.20
CA TYR A 128 -3.01 -13.35 6.02
C TYR A 128 -1.52 -13.38 5.67
N ARG A 129 -1.16 -14.32 4.80
CA ARG A 129 0.23 -14.68 4.53
C ARG A 129 0.48 -14.82 3.04
N CYS A 130 1.59 -14.25 2.59
CA CYS A 130 2.11 -14.41 1.24
C CYS A 130 3.49 -15.08 1.33
N THR A 131 3.73 -16.14 0.55
CA THR A 131 5.03 -16.81 0.49
C THR A 131 5.68 -16.61 -0.86
N PHE A 132 7.00 -16.40 -0.86
CA PHE A 132 7.78 -16.16 -2.06
C PHE A 132 8.88 -17.21 -2.20
N THR A 133 9.19 -17.59 -3.44
CA THR A 133 10.29 -18.50 -3.77
C THR A 133 11.19 -17.83 -4.80
N TRP A 134 12.50 -17.94 -4.60
CA TRP A 134 13.55 -17.33 -5.40
C TRP A 134 14.66 -18.34 -5.63
#